data_AF-X1T0Z5-F1
#
_entry.id   AF-X1T0Z5-F1
#
_cell.length_a   1.000
_cell.length_b   1.000
_cell.length_c   1.000
_cell.angle_alpha   90.00
_cell.angle_beta   90.00
_cell.angle_gamma   90.00
#
_symmetry.space_group_name_H-M   'P 1'
#
loop_
_entity.id
_entity.type
_entity.pdbx_description
1 polymer ?
#
loop_
_entity_poly.entity_id
_entity_poly.type
_entity_poly.pdbx_seq_one_letter_code
_entity_poly.pdbx_strand_id
1 'polypeptide(L)'
;SSSVIIPTKNRPQALVECLDSVSNQTLLPDEIIVVDASDTEELNSGIVVRVNENVKTICLHTAIAGLTHQKNVGVKACSGDIVFFLDDDIVLEKDFIKEIVSVFDDDHERKIGGVCGQIISPRKRRSYSPRSLLIAAIEAVDKAIAIIFLLRKKGNGTFRASGFPNYPYNVDELKRVEFLSGGLTAWRKEIFDDFKFDENLKGSSYNEDVDFSYRVSRQYINMYNPYARSIHKDSPLARGNSNEIQKYILENSYYLHKKNFPR
;
A
#
# COMPACT_ATOMS: atom_id res chain seq x y z
N SER A 1 20.37 -4.36 -0.70
CA SER A 1 19.55 -5.40 -0.05
C SER A 1 18.09 -4.95 0.02
N SER A 2 17.14 -5.85 0.35
CA SER A 2 15.72 -5.55 0.45
C SER A 2 15.03 -6.32 1.58
N SER A 3 14.11 -5.66 2.26
CA SER A 3 13.24 -6.24 3.29
C SER A 3 11.79 -6.09 2.89
N VAL A 4 10.98 -7.14 3.05
CA VAL A 4 9.53 -7.10 2.86
C VAL A 4 8.84 -7.07 4.22
N ILE A 5 8.05 -6.04 4.49
CA ILE A 5 7.24 -5.91 5.70
C ILE A 5 5.78 -6.21 5.36
N ILE A 6 5.18 -7.15 6.08
CA ILE A 6 3.79 -7.59 5.90
C ILE A 6 3.03 -7.43 7.22
N PRO A 7 2.26 -6.34 7.38
CA PRO A 7 1.31 -6.20 8.47
C PRO A 7 0.14 -7.16 8.28
N THR A 8 -0.24 -7.88 9.33
CA THR A 8 -1.42 -8.76 9.30
C THR A 8 -2.20 -8.73 10.60
N LYS A 9 -3.48 -9.07 10.53
CA LYS A 9 -4.36 -9.23 11.69
C LYS A 9 -5.51 -10.16 11.33
N ASN A 10 -5.63 -11.27 12.05
CA ASN A 10 -6.72 -12.25 11.96
C ASN A 10 -7.00 -12.71 10.51
N ARG A 11 -5.97 -12.80 9.65
CA ARG A 11 -6.07 -13.16 8.22
C ARG A 11 -5.01 -14.21 7.79
N PRO A 12 -4.93 -15.37 8.45
CA PRO A 12 -3.88 -16.35 8.20
C PRO A 12 -3.83 -16.87 6.77
N GLN A 13 -4.97 -17.11 6.11
CA GLN A 13 -4.99 -17.63 4.74
C GLN A 13 -4.51 -16.59 3.72
N ALA A 14 -4.89 -15.32 3.86
CA ALA A 14 -4.43 -14.25 2.98
C ALA A 14 -2.89 -14.11 3.09
N LEU A 15 -2.39 -14.08 4.33
CA LEU A 15 -0.96 -14.03 4.61
C LEU A 15 -0.19 -15.17 3.93
N VAL A 16 -0.68 -16.41 3.99
CA VAL A 16 -0.05 -17.57 3.31
C VAL A 16 0.09 -17.30 1.82
N GLU A 17 -0.99 -16.87 1.15
CA GLU A 17 -0.95 -16.60 -0.28
C GLU A 17 0.00 -15.44 -0.64
N CYS A 18 0.05 -14.41 0.20
CA CYS A 18 0.99 -13.31 0.05
C CYS A 18 2.44 -13.81 0.17
N LEU A 19 2.76 -14.55 1.23
CA LEU A 19 4.08 -15.14 1.48
C LEU A 19 4.52 -16.11 0.38
N ASP A 20 3.60 -16.93 -0.14
CA ASP A 20 3.85 -17.81 -1.27
C ASP A 20 4.23 -17.02 -2.52
N SER A 21 3.56 -15.89 -2.78
CA SER A 21 3.86 -15.03 -3.93
C SER A 21 5.23 -14.35 -3.82
N VAL A 22 5.63 -13.95 -2.60
CA VAL A 22 6.96 -13.39 -2.31
C VAL A 22 8.05 -14.47 -2.45
N SER A 23 7.77 -15.69 -1.97
CA SER A 23 8.69 -16.83 -2.04
C SER A 23 8.97 -17.32 -3.47
N ASN A 24 8.08 -16.98 -4.42
CA ASN A 24 8.16 -17.34 -5.83
C ASN A 24 8.72 -16.23 -6.73
N GLN A 25 9.24 -15.14 -6.16
CA GLN A 25 9.84 -14.06 -6.93
C GLN A 25 11.13 -14.50 -7.62
N THR A 26 11.42 -13.97 -8.80
CA THR A 26 12.70 -14.21 -9.51
C THR A 26 13.88 -13.55 -8.81
N LEU A 27 13.64 -12.41 -8.17
CA LEU A 27 14.55 -11.79 -7.21
C LEU A 27 13.92 -11.91 -5.82
N LEU A 28 14.52 -12.73 -4.97
CA LEU A 28 14.07 -12.92 -3.59
C LEU A 28 14.50 -11.72 -2.74
N PRO A 29 13.66 -11.29 -1.77
CA PRO A 29 14.12 -10.34 -0.76
C PRO A 29 15.11 -11.01 0.19
N ASP A 30 15.96 -10.23 0.83
CA ASP A 30 16.92 -10.74 1.81
C ASP A 30 16.21 -11.18 3.10
N GLU A 31 15.14 -10.47 3.47
CA GLU A 31 14.31 -10.84 4.61
C GLU A 31 12.83 -10.46 4.45
N ILE A 32 11.98 -11.21 5.15
CA ILE A 32 10.55 -10.95 5.29
C ILE A 32 10.26 -10.75 6.77
N ILE A 33 9.53 -9.68 7.10
CA ILE A 33 9.11 -9.32 8.45
C ILE A 33 7.59 -9.30 8.48
N VAL A 34 7.01 -10.31 9.12
CA VAL A 34 5.57 -10.36 9.38
C VAL A 34 5.33 -9.69 10.73
N VAL A 35 4.50 -8.65 10.74
CA VAL A 35 4.09 -7.95 11.96
C VAL A 35 2.63 -8.27 12.25
N ASP A 36 2.41 -9.16 13.19
CA ASP A 36 1.10 -9.70 13.53
C ASP A 36 0.45 -8.93 14.69
N ALA A 37 -0.78 -8.48 14.48
CA ALA A 37 -1.64 -7.88 15.51
C ALA A 37 -2.93 -8.69 15.73
N SER A 38 -2.89 -9.99 15.44
CA SER A 38 -3.99 -10.93 15.67
C SER A 38 -4.28 -11.08 17.16
N ASP A 39 -5.56 -11.21 17.48
CA ASP A 39 -6.04 -11.36 18.86
C ASP A 39 -6.08 -12.85 19.27
N THR A 40 -5.81 -13.76 18.34
CA THR A 40 -5.79 -15.21 18.53
C THR A 40 -4.37 -15.76 18.29
N GLU A 41 -4.01 -16.85 18.96
CA GLU A 41 -2.71 -17.54 18.76
C GLU A 41 -2.61 -18.29 17.42
N GLU A 42 -3.60 -18.18 16.54
CA GLU A 42 -3.69 -18.97 15.30
C GLU A 42 -2.49 -18.72 14.36
N LEU A 43 -1.94 -17.49 14.36
CA LEU A 43 -0.74 -17.18 13.57
C LEU A 43 0.54 -17.82 14.12
N ASN A 44 0.61 -18.10 15.43
CA ASN A 44 1.77 -18.72 16.10
C ASN A 44 1.93 -20.21 15.79
N SER A 45 0.93 -20.85 15.16
CA SER A 45 0.87 -22.31 15.00
C SER A 45 1.66 -22.92 13.83
N GLY A 46 2.48 -22.13 13.12
CA GLY A 46 3.42 -22.65 12.10
C GLY A 46 3.21 -22.16 10.67
N ILE A 47 2.35 -21.16 10.44
CA ILE A 47 2.11 -20.55 9.12
C ILE A 47 3.40 -19.99 8.51
N VAL A 48 4.23 -19.34 9.34
CA VAL A 48 5.45 -18.66 8.88
C VAL A 48 6.62 -19.64 8.68
N VAL A 49 6.55 -20.81 9.31
CA VAL A 49 7.62 -21.83 9.23
C VAL A 49 7.77 -22.40 7.81
N ARG A 50 6.85 -22.09 6.89
CA ARG A 50 6.84 -22.60 5.51
C ARG A 50 7.35 -21.62 4.44
N VAL A 51 7.88 -20.46 4.83
CA VAL A 51 8.49 -19.55 3.85
C VAL A 51 9.78 -20.17 3.29
N ASN A 52 10.10 -19.87 2.03
CA ASN A 52 11.30 -20.34 1.34
C ASN A 52 12.54 -20.25 2.25
N GLU A 53 13.25 -21.38 2.47
CA GLU A 53 14.40 -21.48 3.38
C GLU A 53 15.54 -20.51 3.02
N ASN A 54 15.58 -20.00 1.79
CA ASN A 54 16.56 -19.01 1.34
C ASN A 54 16.24 -17.57 1.77
N VAL A 55 15.06 -17.32 2.36
CA VAL A 55 14.65 -15.98 2.81
C VAL A 55 14.53 -15.96 4.32
N LYS A 56 15.32 -15.10 4.96
CA LYS A 56 15.26 -14.89 6.41
C LYS A 56 13.87 -14.34 6.77
N THR A 57 13.11 -15.09 7.55
CA THR A 57 11.76 -14.68 7.95
C THR A 57 11.69 -14.39 9.44
N ILE A 58 11.19 -13.22 9.80
CA ILE A 58 11.04 -12.73 11.17
C ILE A 58 9.55 -12.51 11.43
N CYS A 59 9.05 -13.09 12.52
CA CYS A 59 7.72 -12.80 13.04
C CYS A 59 7.80 -11.94 14.28
N LEU A 60 7.06 -10.84 14.26
CA LEU A 60 6.88 -9.96 15.40
C LEU A 60 5.41 -9.94 15.75
N HIS A 61 5.11 -10.04 17.04
CA HIS A 61 3.76 -9.82 17.54
C HIS A 61 3.67 -8.43 18.17
N THR A 62 2.55 -7.73 17.95
CA THR A 62 2.21 -6.49 18.65
C THR A 62 0.76 -6.52 19.12
N ALA A 63 0.55 -6.12 20.38
CA ALA A 63 -0.79 -5.97 20.94
C ALA A 63 -1.52 -4.72 20.41
N ILE A 64 -0.80 -3.78 19.81
CA ILE A 64 -1.36 -2.55 19.26
C ILE A 64 -1.78 -2.81 17.81
N ALA A 65 -3.09 -2.95 17.59
CA ALA A 65 -3.65 -3.08 16.25
C ALA A 65 -3.67 -1.73 15.53
N GLY A 66 -3.07 -1.66 14.35
CA GLY A 66 -3.04 -0.47 13.51
C GLY A 66 -1.99 -0.58 12.42
N LEU A 67 -2.40 -0.36 11.16
CA LEU A 67 -1.54 -0.56 9.99
C LEU A 67 -0.26 0.28 10.09
N THR A 68 -0.38 1.54 10.50
CA THR A 68 0.76 2.46 10.64
C THR A 68 1.72 2.04 11.74
N HIS A 69 1.19 1.58 12.88
CA HIS A 69 1.98 1.05 13.98
C HIS A 69 2.75 -0.21 13.55
N GLN A 70 2.07 -1.15 12.91
CA GLN A 70 2.69 -2.38 12.42
C GLN A 70 3.78 -2.10 11.37
N LYS A 71 3.54 -1.16 10.44
CA LYS A 71 4.56 -0.69 9.48
C LYS A 71 5.77 -0.10 10.20
N ASN A 72 5.58 0.76 11.21
CA ASN A 72 6.67 1.34 11.99
C ASN A 72 7.45 0.30 12.82
N VAL A 73 6.78 -0.69 13.39
CA VAL A 73 7.42 -1.84 14.08
C VAL A 73 8.29 -2.62 13.10
N GLY A 74 7.76 -2.93 11.91
CA GLY A 74 8.50 -3.61 10.85
C GLY A 74 9.74 -2.83 10.40
N VAL A 75 9.61 -1.51 10.24
CA VAL A 75 10.74 -0.64 9.88
C VAL A 75 11.83 -0.72 10.93
N LYS A 76 11.51 -0.72 12.22
CA LYS A 76 12.54 -0.82 13.28
C LYS A 76 13.29 -2.15 13.26
N ALA A 77 12.68 -3.21 12.77
CA ALA A 77 13.27 -4.55 12.72
C ALA A 77 13.97 -4.87 11.39
N CYS A 78 13.72 -4.09 10.33
CA CYS A 78 14.29 -4.34 9.01
C CYS A 78 15.70 -3.77 8.84
N SER A 79 16.49 -4.45 8.01
CA SER A 79 17.91 -4.18 7.73
C SER A 79 18.21 -3.94 6.26
N GLY A 80 17.24 -4.16 5.37
CA GLY A 80 17.39 -3.96 3.93
C GLY A 80 17.41 -2.48 3.51
N ASP A 81 18.21 -2.16 2.49
CA ASP A 81 18.33 -0.80 1.94
C ASP A 81 17.03 -0.33 1.26
N ILE A 82 16.25 -1.28 0.74
CA ILE A 82 14.93 -1.06 0.14
C ILE A 82 13.90 -1.78 1.01
N VAL A 83 12.88 -1.04 1.46
CA VAL A 83 11.83 -1.53 2.35
C VAL A 83 10.52 -1.60 1.58
N PHE A 84 10.05 -2.82 1.32
CA PHE A 84 8.74 -3.09 0.74
C PHE A 84 7.67 -3.14 1.84
N PHE A 85 6.52 -2.57 1.57
CA PHE A 85 5.29 -2.76 2.34
C PHE A 85 4.26 -3.43 1.46
N LEU A 86 3.84 -4.62 1.89
CA LEU A 86 2.79 -5.40 1.26
C LEU A 86 1.65 -5.59 2.24
N ASP A 87 0.43 -5.33 1.80
CA ASP A 87 -0.75 -5.80 2.54
C ASP A 87 -0.85 -7.33 2.40
N ASP A 88 -1.32 -8.00 3.44
CA ASP A 88 -1.44 -9.47 3.51
C ASP A 88 -2.42 -10.06 2.48
N ASP A 89 -3.23 -9.24 1.80
CA ASP A 89 -4.16 -9.66 0.75
C ASP A 89 -3.69 -9.30 -0.68
N ILE A 90 -2.40 -9.03 -0.84
CA ILE A 90 -1.73 -8.83 -2.12
C ILE A 90 -0.96 -10.08 -2.55
N VAL A 91 -1.13 -10.46 -3.82
CA VAL A 91 -0.37 -11.52 -4.49
C VAL A 91 0.46 -10.92 -5.61
N LEU A 92 1.78 -11.09 -5.54
CA LEU A 92 2.73 -10.56 -6.52
C LEU A 92 2.82 -11.44 -7.78
N GLU A 93 3.04 -10.84 -8.95
CA GLU A 93 3.55 -11.59 -10.09
C GLU A 93 5.05 -11.85 -9.96
N LYS A 94 5.57 -12.85 -10.69
CA LYS A 94 6.91 -13.45 -10.50
C LYS A 94 8.08 -12.46 -10.51
N ASP A 95 8.00 -11.40 -11.30
CA ASP A 95 9.09 -10.41 -11.47
C ASP A 95 8.85 -9.11 -10.68
N PHE A 96 7.81 -9.04 -9.84
CA PHE A 96 7.43 -7.80 -9.15
C PHE A 96 8.58 -7.15 -8.39
N ILE A 97 9.26 -7.88 -7.51
CA ILE A 97 10.34 -7.33 -6.68
C ILE A 97 11.50 -6.88 -7.57
N LYS A 98 11.86 -7.68 -8.58
CA LYS A 98 12.92 -7.37 -9.54
C LYS A 98 12.65 -6.06 -10.28
N GLU A 99 11.43 -5.87 -10.78
CA GLU A 99 11.01 -4.66 -11.51
C GLU A 99 11.00 -3.41 -10.61
N ILE A 100 10.74 -3.56 -9.31
CA ILE A 100 10.83 -2.44 -8.38
C ILE A 100 12.29 -2.12 -8.03
N VAL A 101 13.10 -3.13 -7.75
CA VAL A 101 14.52 -2.96 -7.40
C VAL A 101 15.30 -2.32 -8.55
N SER A 102 15.05 -2.71 -9.80
CA SER A 102 15.73 -2.12 -10.96
C SER A 102 15.58 -0.60 -11.05
N VAL A 103 14.41 -0.05 -10.67
CA VAL A 103 14.18 1.40 -10.64
C VAL A 103 15.10 2.09 -9.62
N PHE A 104 15.38 1.45 -8.49
CA PHE A 104 16.31 1.99 -7.48
C PHE A 104 17.78 1.82 -7.87
N ASP A 105 18.12 0.74 -8.56
CA ASP A 105 19.48 0.46 -9.05
C ASP A 105 19.91 1.43 -10.15
N ASP A 106 18.97 1.81 -11.02
CA ASP A 106 19.18 2.81 -12.09
C ASP A 106 19.29 4.26 -11.55
N ASP A 107 18.86 4.51 -10.30
CA ASP A 107 18.93 5.82 -9.64
C ASP A 107 20.24 6.02 -8.88
N HIS A 108 21.33 6.20 -9.64
CA HIS A 108 22.67 6.40 -9.09
C HIS A 108 22.82 7.66 -8.22
N GLU A 109 21.98 8.68 -8.45
CA GLU A 109 21.96 9.93 -7.68
C GLU A 109 21.12 9.84 -6.40
N ARG A 110 20.47 8.69 -6.15
CA ARG A 110 19.62 8.41 -4.97
C ARG A 110 18.49 9.44 -4.77
N LYS A 111 17.91 9.95 -5.86
CA LYS A 111 16.80 10.92 -5.80
C LYS A 111 15.44 10.26 -5.62
N ILE A 112 15.31 8.99 -6.01
CA ILE A 112 14.07 8.23 -5.88
C ILE A 112 13.93 7.79 -4.43
N GLY A 113 12.87 8.27 -3.79
CA GLY A 113 12.51 7.85 -2.45
C GLY A 113 11.62 6.62 -2.45
N GLY A 114 10.58 6.62 -3.28
CA GLY A 114 9.58 5.56 -3.31
C GLY A 114 9.21 5.08 -4.70
N VAL A 115 8.87 3.80 -4.81
CA VAL A 115 8.35 3.18 -6.03
C VAL A 115 7.10 2.36 -5.67
N CYS A 116 6.05 2.41 -6.49
CA CYS A 116 4.93 1.48 -6.38
C CYS A 116 4.64 0.78 -7.70
N GLY A 117 4.07 -0.42 -7.60
CA GLY A 117 3.67 -1.21 -8.76
C GLY A 117 2.20 -1.02 -9.14
N GLN A 118 1.76 -1.81 -10.12
CA GLN A 118 0.40 -1.86 -10.61
C GLN A 118 -0.40 -2.99 -9.96
N ILE A 119 -1.56 -2.65 -9.40
CA ILE A 119 -2.57 -3.64 -9.01
C ILE A 119 -3.46 -3.94 -10.23
N ILE A 120 -3.39 -5.16 -10.72
CA ILE A 120 -4.26 -5.67 -11.78
C ILE A 120 -5.60 -6.07 -11.15
N SER A 121 -6.67 -5.41 -11.59
CA SER A 121 -8.02 -5.87 -11.28
C SER A 121 -8.45 -6.94 -12.30
N PRO A 122 -8.93 -8.13 -11.88
CA PRO A 122 -9.55 -9.07 -12.81
C PRO A 122 -10.76 -8.39 -13.47
N ARG A 123 -10.85 -8.47 -14.80
CA ARG A 123 -11.95 -7.87 -15.58
C ARG A 123 -13.29 -8.45 -15.10
N LYS A 124 -14.06 -7.70 -14.32
CA LYS A 124 -15.46 -8.04 -14.03
C LYS A 124 -16.25 -7.95 -15.35
N ARG A 125 -16.82 -9.07 -15.82
CA ARG A 125 -17.79 -9.05 -16.92
C ARG A 125 -18.97 -8.19 -16.50
N ARG A 126 -19.19 -7.05 -17.17
CA ARG A 126 -20.38 -6.23 -16.97
C ARG A 126 -21.59 -6.98 -17.51
N SER A 127 -22.50 -7.39 -16.62
CA SER A 127 -23.85 -7.81 -17.02
C SER A 127 -24.73 -6.56 -17.06
N TYR A 128 -25.31 -6.25 -18.22
CA TYR A 128 -26.21 -5.11 -18.39
C TYR A 128 -27.61 -5.45 -17.86
N SER A 129 -28.16 -4.57 -17.01
CA SER A 129 -29.55 -4.63 -16.55
C SER A 129 -30.12 -3.21 -16.47
N PRO A 130 -31.44 -2.99 -16.43
CA PRO A 130 -32.01 -1.63 -16.27
C PRO A 130 -31.48 -0.87 -15.04
N ARG A 131 -31.09 -1.59 -13.96
CA ARG A 131 -30.41 -1.02 -12.80
C ARG A 131 -29.03 -0.44 -13.12
N SER A 132 -28.33 -0.95 -14.13
CA SER A 132 -26.99 -0.45 -14.50
C SER A 132 -27.01 0.96 -15.11
N LEU A 133 -28.12 1.37 -15.74
CA LEU A 133 -28.26 2.74 -16.25
C LEU A 133 -28.45 3.76 -15.11
N LEU A 134 -29.25 3.42 -14.11
CA LEU A 134 -29.44 4.26 -12.92
C LEU A 134 -28.14 4.38 -12.11
N ILE A 135 -27.42 3.27 -11.92
CA ILE A 135 -26.10 3.27 -11.28
C ILE A 135 -25.12 4.16 -12.07
N ALA A 136 -25.11 4.06 -13.41
CA ALA A 136 -24.24 4.90 -14.25
C ALA A 136 -24.57 6.40 -14.13
N ALA A 137 -25.84 6.76 -13.98
CA ALA A 137 -26.26 8.15 -13.76
C ALA A 137 -25.81 8.67 -12.39
N ILE A 138 -25.93 7.86 -11.33
CA ILE A 138 -25.43 8.20 -9.98
C ILE A 138 -23.91 8.37 -10.01
N GLU A 139 -23.18 7.44 -10.64
CA GLU A 139 -21.72 7.54 -10.81
C GLU A 139 -21.30 8.82 -11.59
N ALA A 140 -22.12 9.28 -12.53
CA ALA A 140 -21.85 10.51 -13.28
C ALA A 140 -22.02 11.77 -12.42
N VAL A 141 -23.06 11.81 -11.56
CA VAL A 141 -23.27 12.89 -10.60
C VAL A 141 -22.15 12.90 -9.55
N ASP A 142 -21.77 11.76 -9.00
CA ASP A 142 -20.65 11.63 -8.05
C ASP A 142 -19.34 12.13 -8.66
N LYS A 143 -19.08 11.81 -9.94
CA LYS A 143 -17.93 12.34 -10.68
C LYS A 143 -17.99 13.86 -10.83
N ALA A 144 -19.16 14.43 -11.12
CA ALA A 144 -19.33 15.88 -11.25
C ALA A 144 -19.07 16.58 -9.90
N ILE A 145 -19.60 16.05 -8.81
CA ILE A 145 -19.33 16.53 -7.44
C ILE A 145 -17.82 16.42 -7.13
N ALA A 146 -17.19 15.29 -7.42
CA ALA A 146 -15.75 15.10 -7.22
C ALA A 146 -14.87 16.04 -8.07
N ILE A 147 -15.36 16.49 -9.23
CA ILE A 147 -14.69 17.53 -10.03
C ILE A 147 -14.78 18.88 -9.35
N ILE A 148 -15.99 19.29 -8.93
CA ILE A 148 -16.26 20.59 -8.29
C ILE A 148 -15.48 20.72 -6.98
N PHE A 149 -15.47 19.68 -6.15
CA PHE A 149 -14.83 19.69 -4.83
C PHE A 149 -13.38 19.19 -4.84
N LEU A 150 -12.80 18.97 -6.03
CA LEU A 150 -11.43 18.47 -6.17
C LEU A 150 -11.16 17.17 -5.38
N LEU A 151 -12.10 16.23 -5.35
CA LEU A 151 -11.97 14.95 -4.62
C LEU A 151 -11.17 13.90 -5.41
N ARG A 152 -10.96 12.70 -4.84
CA ARG A 152 -10.20 11.58 -5.44
C ARG A 152 -10.61 11.34 -6.91
N LYS A 153 -9.62 11.20 -7.80
CA LYS A 153 -9.83 10.88 -9.22
C LYS A 153 -8.77 9.90 -9.73
N LYS A 154 -9.07 9.20 -10.81
CA LYS A 154 -8.06 8.62 -11.71
C LYS A 154 -7.36 9.76 -12.47
N GLY A 155 -6.04 9.77 -12.50
CA GLY A 155 -5.25 10.85 -13.09
C GLY A 155 -3.77 10.54 -13.21
N ASN A 156 -2.96 11.59 -13.07
CA ASN A 156 -1.51 11.58 -13.36
C ASN A 156 -0.62 11.18 -12.17
N GLY A 157 -1.18 10.81 -11.01
CA GLY A 157 -0.39 10.47 -9.83
C GLY A 157 -0.05 11.64 -8.89
N THR A 158 -0.59 12.85 -9.12
CA THR A 158 -0.29 14.04 -8.30
C THR A 158 -1.36 14.33 -7.25
N PHE A 159 -1.05 15.15 -6.26
CA PHE A 159 -2.01 15.71 -5.33
C PHE A 159 -2.76 16.88 -5.94
N ARG A 160 -4.03 17.04 -5.55
CA ARG A 160 -4.85 18.23 -5.86
C ARG A 160 -4.65 19.28 -4.76
N ALA A 161 -5.02 20.53 -5.04
CA ALA A 161 -4.96 21.61 -4.04
C ALA A 161 -5.79 21.31 -2.77
N SER A 162 -6.81 20.46 -2.88
CA SER A 162 -7.61 19.94 -1.75
C SER A 162 -6.86 18.95 -0.85
N GLY A 163 -5.69 18.46 -1.29
CA GLY A 163 -4.91 17.40 -0.63
C GLY A 163 -5.30 15.98 -1.00
N PHE A 164 -6.33 15.79 -1.84
CA PHE A 164 -6.68 14.46 -2.34
C PHE A 164 -5.74 14.00 -3.46
N PRO A 165 -5.34 12.71 -3.50
CA PRO A 165 -4.51 12.18 -4.56
C PRO A 165 -5.31 11.92 -5.85
N ASN A 166 -4.62 12.05 -6.98
CA ASN A 166 -5.01 11.43 -8.24
C ASN A 166 -4.31 10.08 -8.38
N TYR A 167 -5.07 8.98 -8.49
CA TYR A 167 -4.50 7.65 -8.68
C TYR A 167 -3.96 7.52 -10.11
N PRO A 168 -2.71 7.08 -10.32
CA PRO A 168 -2.20 6.80 -11.66
C PRO A 168 -3.10 5.75 -12.34
N TYR A 169 -3.59 6.06 -13.53
CA TYR A 169 -4.51 5.21 -14.28
C TYR A 169 -4.15 5.20 -15.76
N ASN A 170 -4.21 4.03 -16.41
CA ASN A 170 -3.76 3.82 -17.79
C ASN A 170 -2.33 4.35 -18.02
N VAL A 171 -1.42 4.02 -17.11
CA VAL A 171 0.00 4.33 -17.25
C VAL A 171 0.69 3.05 -17.71
N ASP A 172 1.33 3.10 -18.87
CA ASP A 172 2.00 2.00 -19.57
C ASP A 172 3.52 2.17 -19.66
N GLU A 173 4.04 3.26 -19.10
CA GLU A 173 5.46 3.57 -18.94
C GLU A 173 5.82 3.93 -17.49
N LEU A 174 7.10 3.80 -17.15
CA LEU A 174 7.62 4.27 -15.86
C LEU A 174 7.35 5.78 -15.71
N LYS A 175 6.74 6.19 -14.59
CA LYS A 175 6.23 7.56 -14.45
C LYS A 175 6.52 8.17 -13.09
N ARG A 176 7.00 9.41 -13.07
CA ARG A 176 7.08 10.21 -11.85
C ARG A 176 5.68 10.57 -11.35
N VAL A 177 5.44 10.33 -10.07
CA VAL A 177 4.18 10.62 -9.37
C VAL A 177 4.49 11.30 -8.03
N GLU A 178 3.46 11.77 -7.34
CA GLU A 178 3.58 12.26 -5.96
C GLU A 178 2.96 11.25 -4.98
N PHE A 179 1.91 10.54 -5.40
CA PHE A 179 1.17 9.58 -4.58
C PHE A 179 1.49 8.14 -4.96
N LEU A 180 1.79 7.31 -3.96
CA LEU A 180 1.96 5.85 -4.07
C LEU A 180 0.87 5.15 -3.25
N SER A 181 0.25 4.11 -3.82
CA SER A 181 -0.85 3.38 -3.16
C SER A 181 -0.32 2.44 -2.07
N GLY A 182 -0.81 2.59 -0.84
CA GLY A 182 -0.16 2.14 0.40
C GLY A 182 0.15 0.65 0.60
N GLY A 183 -0.64 -0.23 -0.02
CA GLY A 183 -0.52 -1.68 0.17
C GLY A 183 0.54 -2.36 -0.71
N LEU A 184 1.23 -1.59 -1.55
CA LEU A 184 2.18 -2.12 -2.52
C LEU A 184 3.25 -1.08 -2.85
N THR A 185 4.07 -0.72 -1.85
CA THR A 185 5.10 0.31 -2.02
C THR A 185 6.46 -0.20 -1.61
N ALA A 186 7.50 0.35 -2.20
CA ALA A 186 8.88 0.18 -1.77
C ALA A 186 9.51 1.56 -1.55
N TRP A 187 10.34 1.67 -0.54
CA TRP A 187 10.98 2.92 -0.14
C TRP A 187 12.45 2.69 0.19
N ARG A 188 13.32 3.66 -0.07
CA ARG A 188 14.68 3.63 0.49
C ARG A 188 14.60 3.67 2.02
N LYS A 189 15.40 2.84 2.67
CA LYS A 189 15.45 2.73 4.14
C LYS A 189 15.76 4.06 4.83
N GLU A 190 16.68 4.85 4.26
CA GLU A 190 17.11 6.16 4.79
C GLU A 190 15.96 7.18 4.90
N ILE A 191 14.88 7.03 4.14
CA ILE A 191 13.68 7.89 4.29
C ILE A 191 13.11 7.75 5.69
N PHE A 192 13.26 6.60 6.35
CA PHE A 192 12.72 6.39 7.67
C PHE A 192 13.52 7.07 8.80
N ASP A 193 14.63 7.72 8.49
CA ASP A 193 15.38 8.56 9.43
C ASP A 193 14.62 9.87 9.71
N ASP A 194 13.97 10.43 8.68
CA ASP A 194 13.20 11.68 8.75
C ASP A 194 11.68 11.46 8.76
N PHE A 195 11.20 10.32 8.25
CA PHE A 195 9.78 10.04 8.07
C PHE A 195 9.33 8.78 8.82
N LYS A 196 8.13 8.85 9.40
CA LYS A 196 7.43 7.67 9.94
C LYS A 196 5.97 7.66 9.50
N PHE A 197 5.33 6.50 9.54
CA PHE A 197 3.88 6.42 9.38
C PHE A 197 3.20 7.06 10.61
N ASP A 198 2.11 7.80 10.37
CA ASP A 198 1.41 8.52 11.44
C ASP A 198 0.49 7.58 12.22
N GLU A 199 0.89 7.27 13.46
CA GLU A 199 0.12 6.40 14.37
C GLU A 199 -1.12 7.09 14.97
N ASN A 200 -1.34 8.38 14.72
CA ASN A 200 -2.54 9.09 15.18
C ASN A 200 -3.77 8.89 14.27
N LEU A 201 -3.60 8.19 13.13
CA LEU A 201 -4.70 7.89 12.22
C LEU A 201 -5.68 6.90 12.85
N LYS A 202 -6.98 7.23 12.76
CA LYS A 202 -8.04 6.43 13.38
C LYS A 202 -8.44 5.22 12.54
N GLY A 203 -9.08 4.25 13.20
CA GLY A 203 -9.56 3.01 12.58
C GLY A 203 -8.41 2.17 12.06
N SER A 204 -8.58 1.52 10.90
CA SER A 204 -7.52 0.79 10.19
C SER A 204 -6.48 1.69 9.52
N SER A 205 -6.28 2.89 10.07
CA SER A 205 -5.33 3.91 9.60
C SER A 205 -5.53 4.40 8.17
N TYR A 206 -6.77 4.45 7.67
CA TYR A 206 -7.07 4.92 6.32
C TYR A 206 -6.40 6.27 5.99
N ASN A 207 -5.83 6.38 4.78
CA ASN A 207 -5.08 7.53 4.25
C ASN A 207 -3.66 7.70 4.82
N GLU A 208 -3.11 6.67 5.43
CA GLU A 208 -1.69 6.60 5.79
C GLU A 208 -0.77 6.75 4.58
N ASP A 209 -1.17 6.19 3.45
CA ASP A 209 -0.45 6.25 2.19
C ASP A 209 -0.46 7.65 1.56
N VAL A 210 -1.60 8.34 1.67
CA VAL A 210 -1.78 9.74 1.30
C VAL A 210 -0.85 10.62 2.13
N ASP A 211 -0.86 10.48 3.45
CA ASP A 211 0.00 11.26 4.34
C ASP A 211 1.49 11.02 4.07
N PHE A 212 1.89 9.74 4.01
CA PHE A 212 3.29 9.38 3.84
C PHE A 212 3.81 9.82 2.47
N SER A 213 3.08 9.49 1.40
CA SER A 213 3.46 9.89 0.04
C SER A 213 3.50 11.41 -0.12
N TYR A 214 2.53 12.14 0.45
CA TYR A 214 2.52 13.60 0.39
C TYR A 214 3.80 14.18 0.98
N ARG A 215 4.12 13.79 2.22
CA ARG A 215 5.31 14.29 2.93
C ARG A 215 6.60 13.93 2.21
N VAL A 216 6.77 12.66 1.81
CA VAL A 216 8.00 12.20 1.14
C VAL A 216 8.17 12.85 -0.24
N SER A 217 7.10 13.01 -1.02
CA SER A 217 7.17 13.62 -2.36
C SER A 217 7.60 15.10 -2.39
N ARG A 218 7.66 15.77 -1.22
CA ARG A 218 8.19 17.14 -1.11
C ARG A 218 9.70 17.19 -1.07
N GLN A 219 10.36 16.08 -0.75
CA GLN A 219 11.81 15.99 -0.60
C GLN A 219 12.44 14.98 -1.58
N TYR A 220 11.69 13.93 -1.93
CA TYR A 220 12.16 12.84 -2.80
C TYR A 220 11.26 12.64 -4.02
N ILE A 221 11.77 11.93 -5.03
CA ILE A 221 11.02 11.53 -6.21
C ILE A 221 10.28 10.22 -5.94
N ASN A 222 8.98 10.19 -6.23
CA ASN A 222 8.20 8.96 -6.23
C ASN A 222 7.96 8.48 -7.66
N MET A 223 8.03 7.18 -7.90
CA MET A 223 7.83 6.55 -9.21
C MET A 223 6.72 5.51 -9.19
N TYR A 224 5.97 5.46 -10.27
CA TYR A 224 5.00 4.40 -10.56
C TYR A 224 5.58 3.52 -11.67
N ASN A 225 5.78 2.23 -11.38
CA ASN A 225 6.27 1.25 -12.35
C ASN A 225 5.12 0.30 -12.78
N PRO A 226 4.59 0.40 -14.02
CA PRO A 226 3.53 -0.48 -14.50
C PRO A 226 4.00 -1.92 -14.78
N TYR A 227 5.30 -2.18 -14.87
CA TYR A 227 5.84 -3.52 -15.14
C TYR A 227 5.87 -4.39 -13.88
N ALA A 228 5.93 -3.77 -12.69
CA ALA A 228 5.79 -4.45 -11.41
C ALA A 228 4.29 -4.70 -11.09
N ARG A 229 3.78 -5.88 -11.43
CA ARG A 229 2.35 -6.19 -11.35
C ARG A 229 1.96 -7.09 -10.17
N SER A 230 0.79 -6.86 -9.60
CA SER A 230 0.21 -7.67 -8.51
C SER A 230 -1.31 -7.78 -8.63
N ILE A 231 -1.90 -8.63 -7.81
CA ILE A 231 -3.35 -8.82 -7.71
C ILE A 231 -3.76 -8.56 -6.27
N HIS A 232 -4.79 -7.74 -6.08
CA HIS A 232 -5.42 -7.54 -4.77
C HIS A 232 -6.58 -8.52 -4.62
N LYS A 233 -6.47 -9.46 -3.69
CA LYS A 233 -7.53 -10.43 -3.37
C LYS A 233 -8.35 -9.92 -2.21
N ASP A 234 -9.41 -9.17 -2.51
CA ASP A 234 -10.31 -8.65 -1.47
C ASP A 234 -10.74 -9.75 -0.48
N SER A 235 -10.32 -9.62 0.78
CA SER A 235 -10.82 -10.45 1.87
C SER A 235 -12.01 -9.76 2.55
N PRO A 236 -13.14 -10.45 2.76
CA PRO A 236 -14.27 -9.89 3.50
C PRO A 236 -14.02 -9.85 5.02
N LEU A 237 -12.98 -10.51 5.51
CA LEU A 237 -12.66 -10.62 6.94
C LEU A 237 -11.89 -9.39 7.42
N ALA A 238 -12.12 -9.02 8.70
CA ALA A 238 -11.44 -7.93 9.40
C ALA A 238 -11.62 -6.51 8.80
N ARG A 239 -12.54 -6.32 7.85
CA ARG A 239 -12.94 -4.99 7.35
C ARG A 239 -14.12 -4.46 8.18
N GLY A 240 -14.03 -3.21 8.66
CA GLY A 240 -15.13 -2.54 9.34
C GLY A 240 -16.36 -2.37 8.44
N ASN A 241 -17.52 -2.04 9.03
CA ASN A 241 -18.71 -1.76 8.22
C ASN A 241 -18.47 -0.53 7.32
N SER A 242 -19.08 -0.48 6.14
CA SER A 242 -18.87 0.55 5.12
C SER A 242 -19.07 1.99 5.65
N ASN A 243 -20.01 2.19 6.57
CA ASN A 243 -20.25 3.48 7.21
C ASN A 243 -19.09 3.91 8.14
N GLU A 244 -18.51 2.97 8.89
CA GLU A 244 -17.37 3.26 9.76
C GLU A 244 -16.12 3.57 8.94
N ILE A 245 -15.89 2.83 7.87
CA ILE A 245 -14.80 3.09 6.93
C ILE A 245 -14.91 4.52 6.38
N GLN A 246 -16.10 4.92 5.91
CA GLN A 246 -16.31 6.28 5.41
C GLN A 246 -16.10 7.35 6.47
N LYS A 247 -16.56 7.10 7.71
CA LYS A 247 -16.29 8.00 8.85
C LYS A 247 -14.78 8.17 9.08
N TYR A 248 -14.01 7.10 9.14
CA TYR A 248 -12.56 7.17 9.34
C TYR A 248 -11.85 7.86 8.18
N ILE A 249 -12.25 7.60 6.93
CA ILE A 249 -11.71 8.31 5.76
C ILE A 249 -11.93 9.82 5.90
N LEU A 250 -13.13 10.26 6.30
CA LEU A 250 -13.44 11.68 6.48
C LEU A 250 -12.64 12.30 7.62
N GLU A 251 -12.63 11.67 8.80
CA GLU A 251 -11.90 12.16 9.98
C GLU A 251 -10.40 12.26 9.70
N ASN A 252 -9.82 11.22 9.11
CA ASN A 252 -8.40 11.19 8.75
C ASN A 252 -8.09 12.20 7.63
N SER A 253 -8.94 12.36 6.61
CA SER A 253 -8.73 13.37 5.56
C SER A 253 -8.71 14.79 6.14
N TYR A 254 -9.62 15.10 7.06
CA TYR A 254 -9.65 16.40 7.74
C TYR A 254 -8.41 16.64 8.60
N TYR A 255 -8.01 15.65 9.39
CA TYR A 255 -6.80 15.69 10.20
C TYR A 255 -5.56 15.93 9.33
N LEU A 256 -5.39 15.16 8.25
CA LEU A 256 -4.26 15.27 7.34
C LEU A 256 -4.25 16.61 6.59
N HIS A 257 -5.41 17.12 6.21
CA HIS A 257 -5.49 18.44 5.60
C HIS A 257 -4.95 19.51 6.56
N LYS A 258 -5.38 19.50 7.84
CA LYS A 258 -4.85 20.42 8.86
C LYS A 258 -3.36 20.25 9.12
N LYS A 259 -2.88 19.01 9.11
CA LYS A 259 -1.47 18.66 9.38
C LYS A 259 -0.55 19.13 8.26
N ASN A 260 -0.93 18.88 7.01
CA ASN A 260 -0.03 18.98 5.85
C ASN A 260 -0.27 20.23 5.00
N PHE A 261 -1.43 20.89 5.11
CA PHE A 261 -1.80 22.07 4.33
C PHE A 261 -2.08 23.24 5.27
N PRO A 262 -1.05 23.96 5.74
CA PRO A 262 -1.24 25.16 6.54
C PRO A 262 -1.95 26.25 5.73
N ARG A 263 -2.75 27.07 6.41
CA ARG A 263 -3.44 28.23 5.85
C ARG A 263 -2.49 29.38 5.57
#